data_AF-A0A7C9E7T1-F1
#
_entry.id   AF-A0A7C9E7T1-F1
#
_cell.length_a   1.000
_cell.length_b   1.000
_cell.length_c   1.000
_cell.angle_alpha   90.00
_cell.angle_beta   90.00
_cell.angle_gamma   90.00
#
_symmetry.space_group_name_H-M   'P 1'
#
loop_
_entity.id
_entity.type
_entity.pdbx_description
1 polymer ?
#
loop_
_entity_poly.entity_id
_entity_poly.type
_entity_poly.pdbx_seq_one_letter_code
_entity_poly.pdbx_strand_id
1 'polypeptide(L)'
;LKGVVTEVIHDPGRGAPLARVTFRHPFRYKHQKELFVAAEGMYTGQFVFCGKKANLMVGNVLPLRSIPEGAVVCNVEHHVGDRGVFARASGDYAIVISHNPDNDTTR
;
A
#
# COMPACT_ATOMS: atom_id res chain seq x y z
N LEU A 1 -1.87 -4.65 -10.58
CA LEU A 1 -1.21 -3.55 -11.31
C LEU A 1 0.26 -3.53 -10.91
N LYS A 2 1.18 -3.44 -11.87
CA LYS A 2 2.63 -3.31 -11.61
C LYS A 2 3.01 -1.84 -11.72
N GLY A 3 3.67 -1.30 -10.70
CA GLY A 3 4.27 0.03 -10.68
C GLY A 3 5.75 -0.04 -10.36
N VAL A 4 6.46 1.06 -10.60
CA VAL A 4 7.85 1.24 -10.18
C VAL A 4 7.95 2.46 -9.28
N VAL A 5 8.66 2.33 -8.16
CA VAL A 5 9.01 3.47 -7.31
C VAL A 5 10.04 4.30 -8.07
N THR A 6 9.65 5.50 -8.49
CA THR A 6 10.56 6.41 -9.20
C THR A 6 11.41 7.24 -8.25
N GLU A 7 10.84 7.61 -7.10
CA GLU A 7 11.48 8.52 -6.16
C GLU A 7 10.83 8.34 -4.78
N VAL A 8 11.62 8.51 -3.72
CA VAL A 8 11.12 8.65 -2.35
C VAL A 8 11.37 10.10 -1.95
N ILE A 9 10.30 10.83 -1.69
CA ILE A 9 10.32 12.27 -1.43
C ILE A 9 9.91 12.55 0.02
N HIS A 10 10.49 13.59 0.59
CA HIS A 10 10.07 14.13 1.88
C HIS A 10 9.10 15.30 1.66
N ASP A 11 7.94 15.25 2.31
CA ASP A 11 6.96 16.34 2.34
C ASP A 11 7.06 17.04 3.70
N PRO A 12 7.37 18.35 3.77
CA PRO A 12 7.58 19.04 5.06
C PRO A 12 6.39 18.99 6.02
N GLY A 13 5.17 18.78 5.51
CA GLY A 13 3.95 18.64 6.31
C GLY A 13 3.71 17.23 6.84
N ARG A 14 4.59 16.26 6.53
CA ARG A 14 4.44 14.85 6.90
C ARG A 14 5.73 14.32 7.53
N GLY A 15 5.57 13.61 8.65
CA GLY A 15 6.68 12.85 9.23
C GLY A 15 7.06 11.63 8.39
N ALA A 16 6.08 11.01 7.71
CA ALA A 16 6.30 9.83 6.86
C ALA A 16 6.75 10.25 5.45
N PRO A 17 7.78 9.60 4.88
CA PRO A 17 8.16 9.84 3.49
C PRO A 17 7.07 9.37 2.52
N LEU A 18 7.04 9.97 1.33
CA LEU A 18 6.14 9.59 0.25
C LEU A 18 6.92 8.87 -0.86
N ALA A 19 6.36 7.78 -1.38
CA ALA A 19 6.90 7.08 -2.53
C ALA A 19 6.13 7.51 -3.80
N ARG A 20 6.83 8.06 -4.78
CA ARG A 20 6.25 8.35 -6.10
C ARG A 20 6.29 7.12 -6.97
N VAL A 21 5.15 6.48 -7.17
CA VAL A 21 5.02 5.24 -7.95
C VAL A 21 4.47 5.56 -9.34
N THR A 22 5.16 5.09 -10.37
CA THR A 22 4.69 5.21 -11.76
C THR A 22 4.08 3.90 -12.23
N PHE A 23 2.82 3.97 -12.63
CA PHE A 23 2.06 2.88 -13.22
C PHE A 23 1.87 3.11 -14.72
N ARG A 24 1.66 2.02 -15.46
CA ARG A 24 1.15 2.10 -16.83
C ARG A 24 -0.37 2.21 -16.79
N HIS A 25 -0.94 3.17 -17.50
CA HIS A 25 -2.38 3.32 -17.54
C HIS A 25 -3.02 2.11 -18.27
N PRO A 26 -4.12 1.55 -17.76
CA PRO A 26 -4.69 0.31 -18.30
C PRO A 26 -5.28 0.46 -19.71
N PHE A 27 -5.89 1.61 -20.00
CA PHE A 27 -6.64 1.84 -21.26
C PHE A 27 -5.97 2.77 -22.26
N ARG A 28 -4.89 3.47 -21.89
CA ARG A 28 -4.29 4.53 -22.70
C ARG A 28 -2.78 4.37 -22.69
N TYR A 29 -2.09 4.73 -23.76
CA TYR A 29 -0.63 4.75 -23.83
C TYR A 29 -0.06 5.95 -23.06
N LYS A 30 -0.20 5.93 -21.74
CA LYS A 30 0.33 6.95 -20.83
C LYS A 30 0.81 6.33 -19.52
N HIS A 31 1.73 7.01 -18.86
CA HIS A 31 2.13 6.71 -17.49
C HIS A 31 1.29 7.51 -16.51
N GLN A 32 0.89 6.88 -15.40
CA GLN A 32 0.17 7.51 -14.30
C GLN A 32 1.08 7.52 -13.09
N LYS A 33 1.38 8.71 -12.58
CA LYS A 33 2.21 8.90 -11.38
C LYS A 33 1.27 9.07 -10.20
N GLU A 34 1.50 8.29 -9.16
CA GLU A 34 0.73 8.31 -7.93
C GLU A 34 1.67 8.48 -6.74
N LEU A 35 1.17 9.07 -5.66
CA LEU A 35 1.91 9.26 -4.42
C LEU A 35 1.38 8.27 -3.38
N PHE A 36 2.27 7.45 -2.85
CA PHE A 36 2.00 6.46 -1.82
C PHE A 36 2.68 6.89 -0.53
N VAL A 37 2.14 6.48 0.62
CA VAL A 37 2.92 6.52 1.87
C VAL A 37 4.00 5.47 1.73
N ALA A 38 5.26 5.84 1.97
CA ALA A 38 6.35 4.90 1.86
C ALA A 38 6.34 3.94 3.05
N ALA A 39 6.30 2.64 2.78
CA ALA A 39 6.59 1.63 3.78
C ALA A 39 8.10 1.61 4.07
N GLU A 40 8.47 1.27 5.30
CA GLU A 40 9.87 1.11 5.68
C GLU A 40 10.56 0.08 4.76
N GLY A 41 11.78 0.37 4.31
CA GLY A 41 12.52 -0.48 3.39
C GLY A 41 12.14 -0.32 1.91
N MET A 42 11.16 0.54 1.57
CA MET A 42 10.94 0.89 0.17
C MET A 42 12.11 1.68 -0.42
N TYR A 43 12.48 1.35 -1.66
CA TYR A 43 13.63 1.97 -2.35
C TYR A 43 13.30 2.37 -3.79
N THR A 44 14.09 3.27 -4.35
CA THR A 44 13.93 3.73 -5.75
C THR A 44 14.27 2.60 -6.73
N GLY A 45 13.45 2.44 -7.76
CA GLY A 45 13.53 1.33 -8.70
C GLY A 45 12.80 0.06 -8.26
N GLN A 46 12.31 -0.02 -7.02
CA GLN A 46 11.53 -1.16 -6.55
C GLN A 46 10.23 -1.34 -7.35
N PHE A 47 9.89 -2.59 -7.68
CA PHE A 47 8.59 -2.92 -8.25
C PHE A 47 7.55 -3.09 -7.15
N VAL A 48 6.44 -2.37 -7.30
CA VAL A 48 5.28 -2.45 -6.40
C VAL A 48 4.12 -3.10 -7.16
N PHE A 49 3.49 -4.07 -6.52
CA PHE A 49 2.34 -4.78 -7.05
C PHE A 49 1.10 -4.48 -6.22
N CYS A 50 0.05 -3.98 -6.88
CA CYS A 50 -1.22 -3.68 -6.24
C CYS A 50 -2.32 -4.60 -6.78
N GLY A 51 -3.00 -5.32 -5.90
CA GLY A 51 -4.21 -6.10 -6.22
C GLY A 51 -4.22 -7.52 -5.66
N LYS A 52 -5.31 -8.25 -5.91
CA LYS A 52 -5.61 -9.57 -5.33
C LYS A 52 -4.57 -10.66 -5.61
N LYS A 53 -3.82 -10.55 -6.71
CA LYS A 53 -2.80 -11.52 -7.13
C LYS A 53 -1.36 -11.05 -6.84
N ALA A 54 -1.19 -9.96 -6.11
CA ALA A 54 0.13 -9.52 -5.69
C ALA A 54 0.68 -10.50 -4.64
N ASN A 55 2.00 -10.68 -4.63
CA ASN A 55 2.66 -11.46 -3.59
C ASN A 55 2.79 -10.62 -2.32
N LEU A 56 2.75 -11.27 -1.15
CA LEU A 56 2.98 -10.61 0.14
C LEU A 56 4.45 -10.21 0.25
N MET A 57 4.75 -8.95 -0.05
CA MET A 57 6.09 -8.35 0.07
C MET A 57 5.94 -6.91 0.54
N VAL A 58 6.99 -6.38 1.19
CA VAL A 58 7.01 -5.00 1.68
C VAL A 58 6.78 -4.02 0.53
N GLY A 59 5.85 -3.09 0.73
CA GLY A 59 5.44 -2.07 -0.25
C GLY A 59 4.34 -2.53 -1.22
N ASN A 60 4.02 -3.82 -1.32
CA ASN A 60 2.89 -4.29 -2.12
C ASN A 60 1.55 -3.98 -1.43
N VAL A 61 0.51 -3.81 -2.24
CA VAL A 61 -0.84 -3.49 -1.75
C VAL A 61 -1.77 -4.65 -2.06
N LEU A 62 -2.26 -5.30 -1.00
CA LEU A 62 -3.16 -6.45 -1.07
C LEU A 62 -4.44 -6.16 -0.28
N PRO A 63 -5.58 -6.79 -0.63
CA PRO A 63 -6.74 -6.82 0.24
C PRO A 63 -6.42 -7.52 1.56
N LEU A 64 -6.95 -7.01 2.68
CA LEU A 64 -6.69 -7.55 4.02
C LEU A 64 -6.99 -9.05 4.13
N ARG A 65 -8.07 -9.55 3.54
CA ARG A 65 -8.42 -10.98 3.52
C ARG A 65 -7.36 -11.92 2.92
N SER A 66 -6.40 -11.38 2.18
CA SER A 66 -5.33 -12.15 1.53
C SER A 66 -4.00 -12.04 2.30
N ILE A 67 -3.99 -11.26 3.37
CA ILE A 67 -2.84 -11.06 4.26
C ILE A 67 -3.04 -11.99 5.46
N PRO A 68 -2.02 -12.74 5.92
CA PRO A 68 -2.17 -13.64 7.06
C PRO A 68 -2.30 -12.86 8.37
N GLU A 69 -2.94 -13.50 9.35
CA GLU A 69 -3.00 -13.02 10.74
C GLU A 69 -1.59 -12.87 11.33
N GLY A 70 -1.41 -11.85 12.17
CA GLY A 70 -0.12 -11.44 12.73
C GLY A 70 0.73 -10.57 11.78
N ALA A 71 0.33 -10.37 10.53
CA ALA A 71 1.08 -9.52 9.62
C ALA A 71 0.94 -8.03 9.97
N VAL A 72 2.05 -7.31 9.81
CA VAL A 72 2.12 -5.85 9.95
C VAL A 72 1.75 -5.20 8.63
N VAL A 73 0.80 -4.26 8.68
CA VAL A 73 0.29 -3.53 7.52
C VAL A 73 0.26 -2.03 7.79
N CYS A 74 0.28 -1.23 6.73
CA CYS A 74 0.19 0.23 6.80
C CYS A 74 -0.79 0.76 5.73
N ASN A 75 -1.24 2.01 5.89
CA ASN A 75 -2.14 2.68 4.96
C ASN A 75 -3.43 1.88 4.66
N VAL A 76 -4.08 1.40 5.73
CA VAL A 76 -5.27 0.54 5.66
C VAL A 76 -6.53 1.37 5.38
N GLU A 77 -7.42 0.82 4.55
CA GLU A 77 -8.71 1.43 4.21
C GLU A 77 -9.72 1.28 5.37
N HIS A 78 -10.49 2.32 5.68
CA HIS A 78 -11.64 2.23 6.59
C HIS A 78 -12.85 1.61 5.89
N HIS A 79 -13.08 2.00 4.64
CA HIS A 79 -14.01 1.34 3.72
C HIS A 79 -13.32 1.02 2.41
N VAL A 80 -13.72 -0.08 1.78
CA VAL A 80 -13.16 -0.53 0.50
C VAL A 80 -13.18 0.61 -0.53
N GLY A 81 -11.99 1.00 -0.99
CA GLY A 81 -11.80 2.03 -2.01
C GLY A 81 -11.59 3.46 -1.50
N ASP A 82 -11.49 3.69 -0.19
CA ASP A 82 -11.21 5.02 0.39
C ASP A 82 -9.74 5.46 0.28
N ARG A 83 -8.86 4.62 -0.29
CA ARG A 83 -7.44 4.89 -0.58
C ARG A 83 -6.55 5.04 0.66
N GLY A 84 -6.98 4.49 1.79
CA GLY A 84 -6.18 4.38 3.00
C GLY A 84 -6.38 5.56 3.95
N VAL A 85 -6.81 5.22 5.16
CA VAL A 85 -7.16 6.16 6.24
C VAL A 85 -6.39 5.85 7.52
N PHE A 86 -6.17 4.58 7.84
CA PHE A 86 -5.49 4.14 9.06
C PHE A 86 -4.00 3.86 8.85
N ALA A 87 -3.22 3.96 9.94
CA ALA A 87 -1.78 3.69 9.97
C ALA A 87 -1.00 4.43 8.86
N ARG A 88 -1.12 5.77 8.85
CA ARG A 88 -0.49 6.66 7.84
C ARG A 88 0.59 7.57 8.41
N ALA A 89 0.71 7.66 9.74
CA ALA A 89 1.75 8.48 10.36
C ALA A 89 3.12 7.78 10.27
N SER A 90 4.17 8.52 10.60
CA SER A 90 5.54 7.97 10.56
C SER A 90 5.70 6.90 11.63
N GLY A 91 6.11 5.69 11.22
CA GLY A 91 6.30 4.56 12.13
C GLY A 91 5.02 3.88 12.62
N ASP A 92 3.84 4.38 12.22
CA ASP A 92 2.56 3.74 12.56
C ASP A 92 2.37 2.45 11.75
N TYR A 93 1.78 1.46 12.40
CA TYR A 93 1.38 0.22 11.78
C TYR A 93 0.08 -0.31 12.38
N ALA A 94 -0.60 -1.17 11.64
CA ALA A 94 -1.69 -2.00 12.13
C ALA A 94 -1.27 -3.47 12.03
N ILE A 95 -1.84 -4.30 12.89
CA ILE A 95 -1.65 -5.75 12.87
C ILE A 95 -2.98 -6.38 12.50
N VAL A 96 -2.95 -7.33 11.58
CA VAL A 96 -4.10 -8.18 11.28
C VAL A 96 -4.26 -9.18 12.42
N ILE A 97 -5.34 -9.11 13.19
CA ILE A 97 -5.57 -9.99 14.33
C ILE A 97 -6.35 -11.23 13.90
N SER A 98 -7.46 -11.03 13.17
CA SER A 98 -8.32 -12.15 12.77
C SER A 98 -9.15 -11.85 11.53
N HIS A 99 -9.45 -12.90 10.75
CA HIS A 99 -10.42 -12.83 9.66
C HIS A 99 -11.72 -13.54 10.02
N ASN A 100 -12.84 -12.87 9.81
CA ASN A 100 -14.15 -13.49 9.87
C ASN A 100 -14.65 -13.78 8.44
N PRO A 101 -14.66 -15.05 7.99
CA PRO A 101 -15.05 -15.42 6.63
C PRO A 101 -16.55 -15.22 6.37
N ASP A 102 -17.39 -15.26 7.41
CA ASP A 102 -18.85 -15.17 7.26
C ASP A 102 -19.30 -13.76 6.90
N ASN A 103 -18.60 -12.74 7.44
CA ASN A 103 -18.94 -11.33 7.26
C ASN A 103 -17.95 -10.57 6.37
N ASP A 104 -16.95 -11.25 5.76
CA ASP A 104 -15.82 -10.65 5.02
C ASP A 104 -15.15 -9.48 5.78
N THR A 105 -15.12 -9.59 7.11
CA THR A 105 -14.54 -8.56 8.00
C THR A 105 -13.20 -9.03 8.54
N THR A 106 -12.24 -8.12 8.58
CA THR A 106 -10.92 -8.35 9.19
C THR A 106 -10.77 -7.39 10.38
N ARG A 107 -10.27 -7.91 11.50
CA ARG A 107 -9.99 -7.15 12.73
C ARG A 107 -8.51 -7.09 13.00
#